data_AF-A0A7Y1CDY0-F1
#
_entry.id   AF-A0A7Y1CDY0-F1
#
_cell.length_a   1.000
_cell.length_b   1.000
_cell.length_c   1.000
_cell.angle_alpha   90.00
_cell.angle_beta   90.00
_cell.angle_gamma   90.00
#
_symmetry.space_group_name_H-M   'P 1'
#
loop_
_entity.id
_entity.type
_entity.pdbx_description
1 polymer ?
#
loop_
_entity_poly.entity_id
_entity_poly.type
_entity_poly.pdbx_seq_one_letter_code
_entity_poly.pdbx_strand_id
1 'polypeptide(L)'
;MASLEWKEHLLDIFAATVNQQTLEEAAEDMASLSFCYPGLHENYLRTFDFSIKALQAGDNYPVECVNRSGYKVCDAESALELVEDLKKIYMRIYVAGEVEGN
;
A
#
# COMPACT_ATOMS: atom_id res chain seq x y z
N MET A 1 10.46 13.35 13.81
CA MET A 1 8.99 13.23 13.93
C MET A 1 8.49 12.21 12.91
N ALA A 2 8.97 10.96 12.98
CA ALA A 2 8.72 9.94 11.95
C ALA A 2 7.53 9.01 12.27
N SER A 3 6.87 9.17 13.42
CA SER A 3 5.88 8.20 13.91
C SER A 3 4.47 8.38 13.34
N LEU A 4 4.20 9.47 12.60
CA LEU A 4 2.87 9.81 12.07
C LEU A 4 2.81 9.88 10.53
N GLU A 5 3.92 10.12 9.83
CA GLU A 5 3.92 10.29 8.37
C GLU A 5 3.45 9.02 7.64
N TRP A 6 3.84 7.82 8.10
CA TRP A 6 3.41 6.57 7.47
C TRP A 6 1.89 6.35 7.60
N LYS A 7 1.26 6.89 8.65
CA LYS A 7 -0.17 6.77 8.89
C LYS A 7 -0.96 7.59 7.88
N GLU A 8 -0.52 8.82 7.63
CA GLU A 8 -1.08 9.70 6.62
C GLU A 8 -0.84 9.15 5.21
N HIS A 9 0.36 8.63 4.93
CA HIS A 9 0.68 8.01 3.64
C HIS A 9 -0.14 6.74 3.39
N LEU A 10 -0.35 5.89 4.41
CA LEU A 10 -1.19 4.71 4.26
C LEU A 10 -2.64 5.09 3.99
N LEU A 11 -3.14 6.10 4.70
CA LEU A 11 -4.46 6.66 4.45
C LEU A 11 -4.56 7.17 3.01
N ASP A 12 -3.56 7.90 2.51
CA ASP A 12 -3.55 8.42 1.15
C ASP A 12 -3.48 7.30 0.11
N ILE A 13 -2.67 6.25 0.29
CA ILE A 13 -2.64 5.08 -0.60
C ILE A 13 -4.01 4.42 -0.66
N PHE A 14 -4.62 4.16 0.50
CA PHE A 14 -5.89 3.47 0.52
C PHE A 14 -7.06 4.39 0.08
N ALA A 15 -7.06 5.65 0.45
CA ALA A 15 -8.12 6.59 0.08
C ALA A 15 -8.02 7.10 -1.36
N ALA A 16 -6.82 7.24 -1.93
CA ALA A 16 -6.61 7.78 -3.27
C ALA A 16 -6.56 6.70 -4.35
N THR A 17 -5.94 5.55 -4.07
CA THR A 17 -5.70 4.51 -5.10
C THR A 17 -6.58 3.28 -4.94
N VAL A 18 -7.23 3.09 -3.79
CA VAL A 18 -8.00 1.87 -3.49
C VAL A 18 -9.50 2.19 -3.33
N ASN A 19 -9.93 3.39 -3.75
CA ASN A 19 -11.33 3.81 -3.71
C ASN A 19 -12.12 3.27 -4.91
N GLN A 20 -12.71 2.08 -4.73
CA GLN A 20 -13.53 1.33 -5.73
C GLN A 20 -12.75 0.65 -6.87
N GLN A 21 -11.43 0.73 -6.88
CA GLN A 21 -10.54 0.02 -7.82
C GLN A 21 -10.13 -1.35 -7.27
N THR A 22 -9.72 -2.27 -8.14
CA THR A 22 -9.09 -3.54 -7.72
C THR A 22 -7.68 -3.29 -7.16
N LEU A 23 -7.11 -4.28 -6.45
CA LEU A 23 -5.73 -4.16 -5.94
C LEU A 23 -4.72 -4.04 -7.09
N GLU A 24 -5.01 -4.68 -8.22
CA GLU A 24 -4.23 -4.62 -9.45
C GLU A 24 -4.23 -3.21 -10.04
N GLU A 25 -5.40 -2.60 -10.22
CA GLU A 25 -5.52 -1.23 -10.74
C GLU A 25 -4.79 -0.22 -9.83
N ALA A 26 -4.99 -0.34 -8.52
CA ALA A 26 -4.29 0.49 -7.54
C ALA A 26 -2.76 0.34 -7.65
N ALA A 27 -2.27 -0.90 -7.78
CA ALA A 27 -0.86 -1.20 -7.88
C ALA A 27 -0.23 -0.72 -9.21
N GLU A 28 -0.98 -0.76 -10.31
CA GLU A 28 -0.57 -0.21 -11.61
C GLU A 28 -0.40 1.32 -11.55
N ASP A 29 -1.35 2.02 -10.93
CA ASP A 29 -1.27 3.46 -10.72
C ASP A 29 -0.07 3.83 -9.84
N MET A 30 0.13 3.10 -8.73
CA MET A 30 1.28 3.27 -7.85
C MET A 30 2.62 3.03 -8.57
N ALA A 31 2.72 1.99 -9.40
CA ALA A 31 3.92 1.69 -10.17
C ALA A 31 4.19 2.78 -11.21
N SER A 32 3.17 3.21 -11.94
CA SER A 32 3.26 4.30 -12.92
C SER A 32 3.77 5.60 -12.28
N LEU A 33 3.23 5.97 -11.12
CA LEU A 33 3.72 7.12 -10.34
C LEU A 33 5.16 6.93 -9.87
N SER A 34 5.53 5.71 -9.47
CA SER A 34 6.89 5.39 -9.02
C SER A 34 7.92 5.52 -10.15
N PHE A 35 7.56 5.20 -11.39
CA PHE A 35 8.45 5.42 -12.54
C PHE A 35 8.65 6.91 -12.86
N CYS A 36 7.59 7.72 -12.72
CA CYS A 36 7.69 9.17 -12.88
C CYS A 36 8.46 9.84 -11.72
N TYR A 37 8.33 9.29 -10.51
CA TYR A 37 8.90 9.83 -9.29
C TYR A 37 9.54 8.69 -8.46
N PRO A 38 10.81 8.35 -8.69
CA PRO A 38 11.47 7.19 -8.06
C PRO A 38 11.42 7.19 -6.53
N GLY A 39 11.38 8.36 -5.89
CA GLY A 39 11.24 8.47 -4.43
C GLY A 39 9.91 7.93 -3.87
N LEU A 40 8.88 7.79 -4.71
CA LEU A 40 7.61 7.17 -4.29
C LEU A 40 7.74 5.66 -4.09
N HIS A 41 8.61 4.98 -4.84
CA HIS A 41 8.84 3.54 -4.68
C HIS A 41 9.28 3.20 -3.25
N GLU A 42 10.33 3.87 -2.78
CA GLU A 42 10.85 3.67 -1.41
C GLU A 42 9.81 4.03 -0.35
N ASN A 43 9.02 5.08 -0.59
CA ASN A 43 7.97 5.50 0.33
C ASN A 43 6.83 4.48 0.42
N TYR A 44 6.38 3.91 -0.71
CA TYR A 44 5.35 2.87 -0.72
C TYR A 44 5.84 1.61 -0.02
N LEU A 45 7.05 1.14 -0.34
CA LEU A 45 7.64 -0.02 0.34
C LEU A 45 7.74 0.16 1.85
N ARG A 46 8.26 1.31 2.28
CA ARG A 46 8.37 1.64 3.70
C ARG A 46 7.00 1.67 4.37
N THR A 47 5.99 2.22 3.70
CA THR A 47 4.62 2.32 4.23
C THR A 47 3.99 0.93 4.38
N PHE A 48 4.15 0.04 3.39
CA PHE A 48 3.71 -1.35 3.50
C PHE A 48 4.40 -2.08 4.65
N ASP A 49 5.73 -1.97 4.75
CA ASP A 49 6.49 -2.63 5.81
C ASP A 49 6.11 -2.16 7.22
N PHE A 50 5.86 -0.86 7.40
CA PHE A 50 5.38 -0.34 8.67
C PHE A 50 3.96 -0.80 8.99
N SER A 51 3.08 -0.85 7.99
CA SER A 51 1.70 -1.30 8.17
C SER A 51 1.62 -2.77 8.55
N ILE A 52 2.41 -3.62 7.89
CA ILE A 52 2.56 -5.05 8.21
C ILE A 52 3.05 -5.22 9.66
N LYS A 53 4.12 -4.50 10.05
CA LYS A 53 4.64 -4.57 11.43
C LYS A 53 3.63 -4.07 12.46
N ALA A 54 2.87 -3.02 12.15
CA ALA A 54 1.84 -2.48 13.03
C ALA A 54 0.71 -3.50 13.24
N LEU A 55 0.21 -4.12 12.16
CA LEU A 55 -0.79 -5.19 12.23
C LEU A 55 -0.30 -6.41 13.01
N GLN A 56 0.93 -6.85 12.78
CA GLN A 56 1.57 -7.95 13.52
C GLN A 56 1.75 -7.63 15.02
N ALA A 57 1.92 -6.36 15.37
CA ALA A 57 1.99 -5.90 16.75
C ALA A 57 0.61 -5.69 17.41
N GLY A 58 -0.49 -5.89 16.67
CA GLY A 58 -1.86 -5.70 17.15
C GLY A 58 -2.35 -4.24 17.09
N ASP A 59 -1.68 -3.36 16.35
CA ASP A 59 -2.20 -2.02 16.06
C ASP A 59 -3.30 -2.12 14.98
N ASN A 60 -4.50 -1.65 15.33
CA ASN A 60 -5.66 -1.68 14.44
C ASN A 60 -5.75 -0.46 13.52
N TYR A 61 -4.84 0.51 13.62
CA TYR A 61 -4.85 1.70 12.76
C TYR A 61 -4.83 1.38 11.25
N PRO A 62 -4.05 0.40 10.75
CA PRO A 62 -4.10 0.01 9.35
C PRO A 62 -5.46 -0.57 8.93
N VAL A 63 -6.17 -1.26 9.83
CA VAL A 63 -7.55 -1.77 9.62
C VAL A 63 -8.50 -0.60 9.32
N GLU A 64 -8.37 0.51 10.06
CA GLU A 64 -9.16 1.72 9.80
C GLU A 64 -8.85 2.35 8.43
N CYS A 65 -7.58 2.33 8.02
CA CYS A 65 -7.16 2.87 6.73
C CYS A 65 -7.74 2.05 5.57
N VAL A 66 -7.63 0.72 5.65
CA VAL A 66 -8.22 -0.19 4.66
C VAL A 66 -9.74 -0.04 4.61
N ASN A 67 -10.41 0.06 5.75
CA ASN A 67 -11.87 0.23 5.77
C ASN A 67 -12.34 1.57 5.18
N ARG A 68 -11.48 2.58 5.14
CA ARG A 68 -11.77 3.88 4.52
C ARG A 68 -11.59 3.89 3.00
N SER A 69 -10.89 2.91 2.42
CA SER A 69 -10.78 2.78 0.96
C SER A 69 -12.03 2.18 0.30
N GLY A 70 -12.96 1.64 1.09
CA GLY A 70 -14.12 0.93 0.55
C GLY A 70 -13.95 -0.59 0.50
N TYR A 71 -12.76 -1.11 0.80
CA TYR A 71 -12.59 -2.50 1.22
C TYR A 71 -13.18 -2.67 2.63
N LYS A 72 -13.63 -3.89 2.95
CA LYS A 72 -14.19 -4.21 4.28
C LYS A 72 -13.42 -5.35 4.90
N VAL A 73 -12.51 -5.02 5.80
CA VAL A 73 -11.75 -5.95 6.62
C VAL A 73 -12.29 -5.94 8.04
N CYS A 74 -12.49 -7.13 8.61
CA CYS A 74 -13.13 -7.30 9.92
C CYS A 74 -12.13 -7.39 11.07
N ASP A 75 -10.87 -7.69 10.76
CA ASP A 75 -9.81 -7.94 11.73
C ASP A 75 -8.43 -7.60 11.15
N ALA A 76 -7.42 -7.64 12.04
CA ALA A 76 -6.04 -7.36 11.70
C ALA A 76 -5.43 -8.39 10.74
N GLU A 77 -5.91 -9.64 10.75
CA GLU A 77 -5.43 -10.71 9.87
C GLU A 77 -5.85 -10.45 8.41
N SER A 78 -7.13 -10.12 8.20
CA SER A 78 -7.67 -9.76 6.90
C SER A 78 -7.02 -8.48 6.34
N ALA A 79 -6.77 -7.50 7.21
CA ALA A 79 -6.04 -6.29 6.82
C ALA A 79 -4.58 -6.58 6.47
N LEU A 80 -3.94 -7.51 7.17
CA LEU A 80 -2.57 -7.93 6.91
C LEU A 80 -2.46 -8.61 5.55
N GLU A 81 -3.33 -9.58 5.27
CA GLU A 81 -3.39 -10.28 3.98
C GLU A 81 -3.54 -9.28 2.83
N LEU A 82 -4.45 -8.32 2.97
CA LEU A 82 -4.70 -7.32 1.94
C LEU A 82 -3.50 -6.40 1.69
N VAL A 83 -2.83 -5.94 2.75
CA VAL A 83 -1.62 -5.10 2.64
C VAL A 83 -0.46 -5.90 2.03
N GLU A 84 -0.29 -7.17 2.39
CA GLU A 84 0.74 -8.05 1.83
C GLU A 84 0.48 -8.34 0.34
N ASP A 85 -0.77 -8.60 -0.04
CA ASP A 85 -1.17 -8.82 -1.43
C ASP A 85 -0.94 -7.59 -2.28
N LEU A 86 -1.37 -6.40 -1.81
CA LEU A 86 -1.13 -5.15 -2.51
C LEU A 86 0.37 -4.90 -2.72
N LYS A 87 1.20 -5.10 -1.69
CA LYS A 87 2.66 -4.98 -1.79
C LYS A 87 3.24 -5.94 -2.83
N LYS A 88 2.77 -7.19 -2.86
CA LYS A 88 3.25 -8.23 -3.78
C LYS A 88 2.88 -7.91 -5.23
N ILE A 89 1.64 -7.48 -5.47
CA ILE A 89 1.15 -7.08 -6.80
C ILE A 89 1.95 -5.86 -7.29
N TYR A 90 2.08 -4.83 -6.45
CA TYR A 90 2.88 -3.64 -6.74
C TYR A 90 4.32 -3.98 -7.14
N MET A 91 5.01 -4.81 -6.34
CA MET A 91 6.39 -5.18 -6.63
C MET A 91 6.54 -5.96 -7.94
N ARG A 92 5.59 -6.85 -8.24
CA ARG A 92 5.60 -7.58 -9.50
C ARG A 92 5.48 -6.63 -10.70
N ILE A 93 4.57 -5.65 -10.63
CA ILE A 93 4.34 -4.68 -11.70
C ILE A 93 5.55 -3.75 -11.84
N TYR A 94 6.05 -3.21 -10.73
CA TYR A 94 7.21 -2.31 -10.72
C TYR A 94 8.45 -2.98 -11.35
N VAL A 95 8.77 -4.22 -10.94
CA VAL A 95 9.93 -4.95 -11.49
C VAL A 95 9.73 -5.28 -12.98
N ALA A 96 8.51 -5.65 -13.40
CA ALA A 96 8.23 -5.90 -14.81
C ALA A 96 8.41 -4.63 -15.66
N GLY A 97 7.93 -3.48 -15.18
CA GLY A 97 8.07 -2.20 -15.88
C GLY A 97 9.52 -1.68 -15.92
N GLU A 98 10.35 -1.93 -14.90
CA GLU A 98 11.78 -1.61 -14.96
C GLU A 98 12.53 -2.42 -16.03
N VAL A 99 12.11 -3.65 -16.31
CA VAL A 99 12.72 -4.50 -17.35
C VAL A 99 12.31 -4.06 -18.76
N GLU A 100 11.11 -3.52 -18.95
CA GLU A 100 10.65 -3.00 -20.25
C GLU A 100 11.15 -1.58 -20.54
N GLY A 101 11.49 -0.80 -19.51
CA GLY A 101 11.98 0.58 -19.63
C GLY A 101 13.49 0.74 -19.85
N ASN A 102 14.25 -0.35 -19.93
CA ASN A 102 15.72 -0.38 -20.02
C ASN A 102 16.17 -1.13 -21.29
#